data_AF-A0A3D9CQN4-F1
#
_entry.id   AF-A0A3D9CQN4-F1
#
_cell.length_a   1.000
_cell.length_b   1.000
_cell.length_c   1.000
_cell.angle_alpha   90.00
_cell.angle_beta   90.00
_cell.angle_gamma   90.00
#
_symmetry.space_group_name_H-M   'P 1'
#
loop_
_entity.id
_entity.type
_entity.pdbx_description
1 polymer ?
#
loop_
_entity_poly.entity_id
_entity_poly.type
_entity_poly.pdbx_seq_one_letter_code
_entity_poly.pdbx_strand_id
1 'polypeptide(L)'
;MRKLILLCSIAFFFSCSNENEYHEQLNSADQITVNKNETGRGIDSDFDNSFYNHENSPTFIEFNTKTKAFVSKMKFNGNIETIKTKDAMLSWISAHLSATDFSSMNEATQQWAQVENLCRINMNTHMAFFEKIPANRLRFAELVLYESVKDIITNNTTCKDELNACNSDSVDEYTGAMQGALEDYFSGSASSTTTNNRMANARVIYQINLNLCMDQYENCLLR
;
A
#
# COMPACT_ATOMS: atom_id res chain seq x y z
N MET A 1 -27.06 -35.40 57.93
CA MET A 1 -25.92 -34.46 57.84
C MET A 1 -26.12 -33.61 56.60
N ARG A 2 -26.14 -32.28 56.77
CA ARG A 2 -26.63 -31.31 55.77
C ARG A 2 -25.58 -31.04 54.69
N LYS A 3 -26.04 -31.03 53.43
CA LYS A 3 -25.27 -30.74 52.22
C LYS A 3 -25.09 -29.22 52.09
N LEU A 4 -23.86 -28.76 51.94
CA LEU A 4 -23.52 -27.38 51.57
C LEU A 4 -23.09 -27.38 50.10
N ILE A 5 -23.99 -26.95 49.22
CA ILE A 5 -23.73 -26.69 47.81
C ILE A 5 -23.31 -25.23 47.72
N LEU A 6 -22.02 -24.99 47.46
CA LEU A 6 -21.46 -23.66 47.25
C LEU A 6 -21.70 -23.28 45.77
N LEU A 7 -22.76 -22.50 45.55
CA LEU A 7 -23.03 -21.83 44.27
C LEU A 7 -22.13 -20.59 44.17
N CYS A 8 -20.99 -20.73 43.50
CA CYS A 8 -20.22 -19.58 43.02
C CYS A 8 -20.91 -19.01 41.78
N SER A 9 -21.81 -18.05 42.01
CA SER A 9 -22.32 -17.14 40.99
C SER A 9 -21.17 -16.28 40.47
N ILE A 10 -20.54 -16.70 39.38
CA ILE A 10 -19.69 -15.82 38.58
C ILE A 10 -20.64 -14.90 37.83
N ALA A 11 -20.84 -13.71 38.38
CA ALA A 11 -21.41 -12.58 37.65
C ALA A 11 -20.44 -12.23 36.51
N PHE A 12 -20.71 -12.73 35.31
CA PHE A 12 -20.16 -12.15 34.10
C PHE A 12 -20.74 -10.74 33.95
N PHE A 13 -20.02 -9.75 34.46
CA PHE A 13 -20.18 -8.38 34.01
C PHE A 13 -19.78 -8.34 32.53
N PHE A 14 -20.76 -8.44 31.65
CA PHE A 14 -20.65 -7.88 30.31
C PHE A 14 -20.44 -6.37 30.50
N SER A 15 -19.18 -5.95 30.56
CA SER A 15 -18.85 -4.56 30.25
C SER A 15 -19.01 -4.44 28.74
N CYS A 16 -20.20 -4.02 28.32
CA CYS A 16 -20.38 -3.29 27.10
C CYS A 16 -19.46 -2.07 27.22
N SER A 17 -18.26 -2.18 26.67
CA SER A 17 -17.46 -1.01 26.32
C SER A 17 -18.36 -0.15 25.46
N ASN A 18 -18.70 1.03 25.97
CA ASN A 18 -19.49 2.04 25.31
C ASN A 18 -19.19 2.06 23.82
N GLU A 19 -20.23 1.81 23.02
CA GLU A 19 -20.40 2.49 21.75
C GLU A 19 -20.41 3.99 22.10
N ASN A 20 -19.21 4.58 22.17
CA ASN A 20 -19.09 6.01 21.99
C ASN A 20 -19.46 6.24 20.53
N GLU A 21 -20.71 6.61 20.40
CA GLU A 21 -21.34 7.41 19.37
C GLU A 21 -20.37 8.49 18.84
N TYR A 22 -19.40 8.08 18.03
CA TYR A 22 -18.79 8.95 17.02
C TYR A 22 -19.74 8.97 15.83
N HIS A 23 -20.94 9.53 16.07
CA HIS A 23 -21.64 10.28 15.03
C HIS A 23 -20.91 11.61 14.87
N GLU A 24 -19.69 11.56 14.33
CA GLU A 24 -19.17 12.72 13.62
C GLU A 24 -19.97 12.81 12.32
N GLN A 25 -20.68 13.91 12.20
CA GLN A 25 -21.46 14.30 11.06
C GLN A 25 -20.57 14.37 9.80
N LEU A 26 -20.41 13.25 9.09
CA LEU A 26 -20.12 13.25 7.65
C LEU A 26 -21.42 13.49 6.87
N ASN A 27 -22.10 14.57 7.24
CA ASN A 27 -23.16 15.21 6.46
C ASN A 27 -22.81 16.70 6.34
N SER A 28 -21.60 16.98 5.88
CA SER A 28 -21.42 18.08 4.95
C SER A 28 -21.10 17.43 3.62
N ALA A 29 -22.10 17.46 2.73
CA ALA A 29 -21.85 17.62 1.32
C ALA A 29 -21.17 18.99 1.12
N ASP A 30 -19.98 19.16 1.68
CA ASP A 30 -19.01 20.06 1.11
C ASP A 30 -18.63 19.37 -0.19
N GLN A 31 -19.34 19.79 -1.24
CA GLN A 31 -18.81 19.72 -2.58
C GLN A 31 -17.43 20.37 -2.51
N ILE A 32 -16.41 19.54 -2.31
CA ILE A 32 -15.03 19.89 -2.59
C ILE A 32 -15.08 20.35 -4.03
N THR A 33 -15.15 21.66 -4.20
CA THR A 33 -14.97 22.30 -5.48
C THR A 33 -13.49 22.12 -5.72
N VAL A 34 -13.14 20.98 -6.34
CA VAL A 34 -11.79 20.70 -6.81
C VAL A 34 -11.48 21.85 -7.74
N ASN A 35 -10.69 22.80 -7.28
CA ASN A 35 -10.12 23.85 -8.10
C ASN A 35 -9.19 23.15 -9.10
N LYS A 36 -9.74 22.77 -10.26
CA LYS A 36 -9.04 22.22 -11.43
C LYS A 36 -8.20 23.29 -12.12
N ASN A 37 -7.39 24.02 -11.36
CA ASN A 37 -6.46 25.03 -11.87
C ASN A 37 -5.02 24.51 -11.87
N GLU A 38 -4.82 23.19 -11.96
CA GLU A 38 -3.55 22.65 -12.43
C GLU A 38 -3.58 22.62 -13.97
N THR A 39 -2.75 23.46 -14.55
CA THR A 39 -2.47 23.51 -15.97
C THR A 39 -1.94 22.17 -16.48
N GLY A 40 -2.73 21.45 -17.27
CA GLY A 40 -2.21 20.74 -18.45
C GLY A 40 -1.80 19.26 -18.32
N ARG A 41 -2.65 18.39 -17.80
CA ARG A 41 -2.77 17.01 -18.31
C ARG A 41 -4.24 16.78 -18.60
N GLY A 42 -4.60 16.51 -19.85
CA GLY A 42 -5.98 16.17 -20.19
C GLY A 42 -6.37 14.91 -19.42
N ILE A 43 -7.18 15.07 -18.38
CA ILE A 43 -7.92 13.98 -17.72
C ILE A 43 -8.98 13.54 -18.75
N ASP A 44 -8.55 12.89 -19.81
CA ASP A 44 -9.41 12.64 -20.98
C ASP A 44 -9.57 11.14 -21.26
N SER A 45 -9.47 10.33 -20.21
CA SER A 45 -9.85 8.93 -20.24
C SER A 45 -10.69 8.55 -19.02
N ASP A 46 -11.69 7.70 -19.21
CA ASP A 46 -12.46 7.06 -18.13
C ASP A 46 -11.54 6.31 -17.13
N PHE A 47 -10.39 5.83 -17.61
CA PHE A 47 -9.39 5.17 -16.77
C PHE A 47 -8.71 6.14 -15.80
N ASP A 48 -8.35 7.35 -16.23
CA ASP A 48 -7.72 8.37 -15.38
C ASP A 48 -8.63 8.77 -14.21
N ASN A 49 -9.93 8.97 -14.48
CA ASN A 49 -10.91 9.25 -13.44
C ASN A 49 -11.05 8.08 -12.47
N SER A 50 -11.06 6.84 -12.99
CA SER A 50 -11.12 5.64 -12.15
C SER A 50 -9.88 5.49 -11.27
N PHE A 51 -8.69 5.79 -11.80
CA PHE A 51 -7.43 5.81 -11.06
C PHE A 51 -7.44 6.89 -9.98
N TYR A 52 -7.82 8.12 -10.33
CA TYR A 52 -7.90 9.22 -9.36
C TYR A 52 -8.87 8.90 -8.21
N ASN A 53 -10.06 8.38 -8.54
CA ASN A 53 -11.05 7.97 -7.53
C ASN A 53 -10.53 6.83 -6.65
N HIS A 54 -9.73 5.92 -7.20
CA HIS A 54 -9.09 4.82 -6.46
C HIS A 54 -8.01 5.34 -5.51
N GLU A 55 -7.05 6.12 -6.00
CA GLU A 55 -5.94 6.67 -5.20
C GLU A 55 -6.40 7.63 -4.08
N ASN A 56 -7.56 8.28 -4.27
CA ASN A 56 -8.17 9.15 -3.24
C ASN A 56 -9.21 8.43 -2.38
N SER A 57 -9.40 7.12 -2.55
CA SER A 57 -10.37 6.36 -1.74
C SER A 57 -9.85 6.11 -0.32
N PRO A 58 -10.72 6.05 0.70
CA PRO A 58 -10.31 5.72 2.06
C PRO A 58 -9.59 4.38 2.17
N THR A 59 -10.04 3.36 1.41
CA THR A 59 -9.45 2.01 1.48
C THR A 59 -8.03 1.97 0.92
N PHE A 60 -7.77 2.70 -0.17
CA PHE A 60 -6.43 2.82 -0.70
C PHE A 60 -5.53 3.65 0.21
N ILE A 61 -6.01 4.78 0.73
CA ILE A 61 -5.24 5.64 1.65
C ILE A 61 -4.79 4.83 2.87
N GLU A 62 -5.68 4.03 3.47
CA GLU A 62 -5.35 3.19 4.62
C GLU A 62 -4.33 2.09 4.23
N PHE A 63 -4.57 1.38 3.12
CA PHE A 63 -3.64 0.37 2.61
C PHE A 63 -2.25 0.94 2.35
N ASN A 64 -2.16 2.09 1.67
CA ASN A 64 -0.91 2.76 1.36
C ASN A 64 -0.20 3.24 2.63
N THR A 65 -0.94 3.79 3.60
CA THR A 65 -0.41 4.22 4.89
C THR A 65 0.22 3.05 5.65
N LYS A 66 -0.48 1.92 5.74
CA LYS A 66 0.04 0.73 6.44
C LYS A 66 1.21 0.09 5.69
N THR A 67 1.20 0.12 4.36
CA THR A 67 2.34 -0.34 3.55
C THR A 67 3.58 0.50 3.82
N LYS A 68 3.46 1.84 3.78
CA LYS A 68 4.55 2.77 4.10
C LYS A 68 5.09 2.58 5.51
N ALA A 69 4.20 2.39 6.49
CA ALA A 69 4.60 2.13 7.88
C ALA A 69 5.40 0.83 8.00
N PHE A 70 4.96 -0.27 7.38
CA PHE A 70 5.68 -1.53 7.36
C PHE A 70 7.07 -1.38 6.73
N VAL A 71 7.15 -0.76 5.54
CA VAL A 71 8.41 -0.53 4.81
C VAL A 71 9.37 0.35 5.62
N SER A 72 8.87 1.42 6.24
CA SER A 72 9.68 2.31 7.08
C SER A 72 10.32 1.56 8.25
N LYS A 73 9.57 0.66 8.91
CA LYS A 73 10.12 -0.17 10.01
C LYS A 73 11.16 -1.18 9.54
N MET A 74 11.06 -1.65 8.29
CA MET A 74 12.01 -2.61 7.74
C MET A 74 13.42 -2.02 7.58
N LYS A 75 13.55 -0.71 7.35
CA LYS A 75 14.84 -0.01 7.17
C LYS A 75 15.75 -0.68 6.13
N PHE A 76 15.15 -1.24 5.08
CA PHE A 76 15.88 -1.93 4.05
C PHE A 76 16.65 -0.95 3.16
N ASN A 77 17.96 -1.13 3.05
CA ASN A 77 18.86 -0.35 2.20
C ASN A 77 19.75 -1.24 1.30
N GLY A 78 19.34 -2.51 1.12
CA GLY A 78 20.11 -3.53 0.42
C GLY A 78 19.68 -3.73 -1.04
N ASN A 79 20.07 -4.88 -1.60
CA ASN A 79 19.67 -5.28 -2.95
C ASN A 79 18.26 -5.87 -2.97
N ILE A 80 17.32 -5.21 -3.65
CA ILE A 80 15.90 -5.61 -3.74
C ILE A 80 15.71 -7.05 -4.25
N GLU A 81 16.60 -7.55 -5.11
CA GLU A 81 16.57 -8.91 -5.62
C GLU A 81 16.56 -9.98 -4.52
N THR A 82 17.08 -9.64 -3.33
CA THR A 82 17.16 -10.55 -2.18
C THR A 82 15.87 -10.67 -1.37
N ILE A 83 14.88 -9.80 -1.61
CA ILE A 83 13.63 -9.71 -0.83
C ILE A 83 12.36 -9.68 -1.69
N LYS A 84 12.44 -10.08 -2.98
CA LYS A 84 11.32 -10.00 -3.94
C LYS A 84 10.05 -10.75 -3.56
N THR A 85 10.10 -11.65 -2.60
CA THR A 85 8.94 -12.41 -2.12
C THR A 85 8.69 -12.15 -0.64
N LYS A 86 7.44 -12.31 -0.20
CA LYS A 86 7.05 -12.30 1.22
C LYS A 86 8.00 -13.13 2.08
N ASP A 87 8.27 -14.38 1.68
CA ASP A 87 9.10 -15.29 2.47
C ASP A 87 10.55 -14.80 2.54
N ALA A 88 11.10 -14.29 1.44
CA ALA A 88 12.45 -13.72 1.42
C ALA A 88 12.54 -12.44 2.28
N MET A 89 11.51 -11.58 2.21
CA MET A 89 11.39 -10.36 2.99
C MET A 89 11.29 -10.64 4.49
N LEU A 90 10.42 -11.57 4.91
CA LEU A 90 10.30 -11.98 6.31
C LEU A 90 11.55 -12.71 6.80
N SER A 91 12.20 -13.50 5.94
CA SER A 91 13.49 -14.12 6.26
C SER A 91 14.58 -13.07 6.47
N TRP A 92 14.63 -12.03 5.64
CA TRP A 92 15.56 -10.92 5.80
C TRP A 92 15.31 -10.16 7.11
N ILE A 93 14.05 -9.85 7.44
CA ILE A 93 13.68 -9.20 8.71
C ILE A 93 14.13 -10.08 9.89
N SER A 94 13.93 -11.40 9.81
CA SER A 94 14.37 -12.32 10.87
C SER A 94 15.87 -12.32 11.06
N ALA A 95 16.64 -12.28 9.97
CA ALA A 95 18.10 -12.24 10.02
C ALA A 95 18.67 -10.89 10.49
N HIS A 96 17.91 -9.80 10.30
CA HIS A 96 18.37 -8.43 10.57
C HIS A 96 17.48 -7.71 11.59
N LEU A 97 16.80 -8.44 12.49
CA LEU A 97 15.78 -7.86 13.37
C LEU A 97 16.32 -6.66 14.17
N SER A 98 17.57 -6.71 14.63
CA SER A 98 18.24 -5.62 15.36
C SER A 98 18.53 -4.36 14.54
N ALA A 99 18.47 -4.44 13.21
CA ALA A 99 18.60 -3.29 12.31
C ALA A 99 17.23 -2.72 11.88
N THR A 100 16.14 -3.42 12.16
CA THR A 100 14.77 -2.97 11.92
C THR A 100 14.19 -2.27 13.15
N ASP A 101 13.04 -1.60 12.97
CA ASP A 101 12.25 -1.07 14.10
C ASP A 101 11.15 -2.04 14.58
N PHE A 102 11.15 -3.28 14.08
CA PHE A 102 10.26 -4.32 14.61
C PHE A 102 10.79 -4.80 15.95
N SER A 103 9.92 -4.82 16.95
CA SER A 103 10.21 -5.34 18.29
C SER A 103 10.38 -6.86 18.30
N SER A 104 9.77 -7.55 17.33
CA SER A 104 9.81 -9.01 17.20
C SER A 104 9.40 -9.46 15.80
N MET A 105 9.72 -10.71 15.46
CA MET A 105 9.20 -11.35 14.24
C MET A 105 7.68 -11.50 14.23
N ASN A 106 7.05 -11.64 15.40
CA ASN A 106 5.60 -11.71 15.50
C ASN A 106 4.97 -10.37 15.09
N GLU A 107 5.53 -9.24 15.51
CA GLU A 107 5.07 -7.92 15.09
C GLU A 107 5.18 -7.74 13.58
N ALA A 108 6.34 -8.07 12.99
CA ALA A 108 6.55 -7.98 11.54
C ALA A 108 5.52 -8.81 10.77
N THR A 109 5.27 -10.04 11.21
CA THR A 109 4.29 -10.95 10.59
C THR A 109 2.86 -10.40 10.71
N GLN A 110 2.48 -9.85 11.86
CA GLN A 110 1.16 -9.24 12.08
C GLN A 110 0.94 -8.01 11.21
N GLN A 111 1.94 -7.13 11.11
CA GLN A 111 1.85 -5.95 10.24
C GLN A 111 1.77 -6.34 8.76
N TRP A 112 2.53 -7.35 8.33
CA TRP A 112 2.41 -7.88 6.97
C TRP A 112 1.00 -8.45 6.70
N ALA A 113 0.45 -9.24 7.62
CA ALA A 113 -0.91 -9.76 7.50
C ALA A 113 -1.96 -8.63 7.41
N GLN A 114 -1.75 -7.51 8.09
CA GLN A 114 -2.59 -6.32 7.96
C GLN A 114 -2.49 -5.71 6.55
N VAL A 115 -1.29 -5.62 5.97
CA VAL A 115 -1.07 -5.16 4.58
C VAL A 115 -1.81 -6.07 3.59
N GLU A 116 -1.69 -7.39 3.72
CA GLU A 116 -2.42 -8.35 2.87
C GLU A 116 -3.94 -8.19 3.00
N ASN A 117 -4.45 -8.02 4.22
CA ASN A 117 -5.88 -7.85 4.46
C ASN A 117 -6.43 -6.54 3.86
N LEU A 118 -5.70 -5.43 4.01
CA LEU A 118 -6.10 -4.14 3.45
C LEU A 118 -6.02 -4.12 1.93
N CYS A 119 -5.01 -4.78 1.34
CA CYS A 119 -4.93 -5.00 -0.10
C CYS A 119 -6.19 -5.72 -0.62
N ARG A 120 -6.65 -6.75 0.11
CA ARG A 120 -7.85 -7.52 -0.26
C ARG A 120 -9.10 -6.67 -0.21
N ILE A 121 -9.25 -5.86 0.85
CA ILE A 121 -10.38 -4.93 1.00
C ILE A 121 -10.35 -3.91 -0.15
N ASN A 122 -9.20 -3.30 -0.42
CA ASN A 122 -9.02 -2.33 -1.51
C ASN A 122 -9.36 -2.95 -2.88
N MET A 123 -8.89 -4.17 -3.18
CA MET A 123 -9.22 -4.89 -4.42
C MET A 123 -10.72 -5.15 -4.55
N ASN A 124 -11.36 -5.66 -3.50
CA ASN A 124 -12.79 -5.97 -3.53
C ASN A 124 -13.66 -4.73 -3.69
N THR A 125 -13.30 -3.63 -3.01
CA THR A 125 -14.04 -2.36 -3.10
C THR A 125 -13.91 -1.69 -4.46
N HIS A 126 -12.74 -1.85 -5.11
CA HIS A 126 -12.42 -1.17 -6.36
C HIS A 126 -12.22 -2.13 -7.54
N MET A 127 -12.93 -3.26 -7.56
CA MET A 127 -12.76 -4.30 -8.60
C MET A 127 -12.88 -3.74 -10.02
N ALA A 128 -13.85 -2.85 -10.27
CA ALA A 128 -14.05 -2.23 -11.58
C ALA A 128 -12.84 -1.38 -12.06
N PHE A 129 -12.04 -0.83 -11.15
CA PHE A 129 -10.78 -0.18 -11.50
C PHE A 129 -9.71 -1.22 -11.85
N PHE A 130 -9.55 -2.26 -11.02
CA PHE A 130 -8.56 -3.33 -11.24
C PHE A 130 -8.81 -4.10 -12.55
N GLU A 131 -10.07 -4.30 -12.95
CA GLU A 131 -10.45 -4.89 -14.24
C GLU A 131 -9.93 -4.10 -15.45
N LYS A 132 -9.75 -2.77 -15.31
CA LYS A 132 -9.26 -1.92 -16.39
C LYS A 132 -7.74 -1.94 -16.54
N ILE A 133 -6.99 -2.32 -15.50
CA ILE A 133 -5.52 -2.23 -15.49
C ILE A 133 -4.87 -3.04 -16.62
N PRO A 134 -5.21 -4.33 -16.88
CA PRO A 134 -4.54 -5.10 -17.92
C PRO A 134 -4.61 -4.44 -19.31
N ALA A 135 -5.77 -3.90 -19.67
CA ALA A 135 -5.97 -3.19 -20.94
C ALA A 135 -5.32 -1.79 -20.97
N ASN A 136 -4.97 -1.23 -19.81
CA ASN A 136 -4.46 0.14 -19.67
C ASN A 136 -3.09 0.19 -18.98
N ARG A 137 -2.29 -0.88 -19.02
CA ARG A 137 -1.04 -1.00 -18.24
C ARG A 137 -0.08 0.16 -18.45
N LEU A 138 0.15 0.59 -19.69
CA LEU A 138 1.03 1.73 -19.98
C LEU A 138 0.51 3.02 -19.35
N ARG A 139 -0.79 3.29 -19.45
CA ARG A 139 -1.41 4.46 -18.83
C ARG A 139 -1.37 4.37 -17.29
N PHE A 140 -1.56 3.18 -16.73
CA PHE A 140 -1.41 2.94 -15.30
C PHE A 140 0.01 3.27 -14.83
N ALA A 141 1.04 2.84 -15.55
CA ALA A 141 2.42 3.18 -15.26
C ALA A 141 2.67 4.70 -15.30
N GLU A 142 2.18 5.40 -16.33
CA GLU A 142 2.31 6.87 -16.43
C GLU A 142 1.66 7.62 -15.26
N LEU A 143 0.53 7.11 -14.76
CA LEU A 143 -0.20 7.71 -13.64
C LEU A 143 0.53 7.43 -12.30
N VAL A 144 0.97 6.20 -12.05
CA VAL A 144 1.74 5.84 -10.84
C VAL A 144 3.08 6.59 -10.79
N LEU A 145 3.76 6.72 -11.93
CA LEU A 145 5.01 7.48 -12.05
C LEU A 145 4.81 8.96 -11.70
N TYR A 146 3.73 9.56 -12.21
CA TYR A 146 3.42 10.95 -11.90
C TYR A 146 3.12 11.15 -10.41
N GLU A 147 2.21 10.34 -9.85
CA GLU A 147 1.75 10.50 -8.46
C GLU A 147 2.86 10.32 -7.42
N SER A 148 3.87 9.50 -7.71
CA SER A 148 4.92 9.14 -6.74
C SER A 148 5.96 10.22 -6.48
N VAL A 149 6.12 11.18 -7.40
CA VAL A 149 7.12 12.26 -7.31
C VAL A 149 6.54 13.65 -7.57
N LYS A 150 5.21 13.79 -7.69
CA LYS A 150 4.55 15.06 -8.03
C LYS A 150 4.88 16.22 -7.07
N ASP A 151 5.12 15.92 -5.80
CA ASP A 151 5.39 16.93 -4.77
C ASP A 151 6.87 17.37 -4.70
N ILE A 152 7.74 16.79 -5.53
CA ILE A 152 9.18 17.08 -5.52
C ILE A 152 9.49 18.27 -6.42
N ILE A 153 9.70 19.43 -5.79
CA ILE A 153 10.08 20.68 -6.45
C ILE A 153 11.59 20.89 -6.27
N THR A 154 12.32 20.91 -7.38
CA THR A 154 13.78 21.10 -7.37
C THR A 154 14.28 21.79 -8.65
N ASN A 155 15.36 22.55 -8.51
CA ASN A 155 16.08 23.18 -9.62
C ASN A 155 17.29 22.35 -10.07
N ASN A 156 17.65 21.28 -9.35
CA ASN A 156 18.75 20.39 -9.74
C ASN A 156 18.22 19.33 -10.73
N THR A 157 18.35 19.62 -12.02
CA THR A 157 17.83 18.77 -13.10
C THR A 157 18.51 17.40 -13.13
N THR A 158 19.82 17.32 -12.87
CA THR A 158 20.55 16.05 -12.86
C THR A 158 20.00 15.08 -11.81
N CYS A 159 19.86 15.54 -10.55
CA CYS A 159 19.32 14.68 -9.50
C CYS A 159 17.85 14.33 -9.76
N LYS A 160 17.06 15.25 -10.33
CA LYS A 160 15.68 14.98 -10.73
C LYS A 160 15.59 13.91 -11.82
N ASP A 161 16.49 13.94 -12.80
CA ASP A 161 16.53 12.95 -13.89
C ASP A 161 16.96 11.57 -13.37
N GLU A 162 17.93 11.50 -12.45
CA GLU A 162 18.31 10.26 -11.76
C GLU A 162 17.14 9.66 -10.96
N LEU A 163 16.42 10.50 -10.21
CA LEU A 163 15.21 10.09 -9.49
C LEU A 163 14.13 9.56 -10.44
N ASN A 164 13.85 10.28 -11.53
CA ASN A 164 12.85 9.88 -12.50
C ASN A 164 13.20 8.55 -13.18
N ALA A 165 14.47 8.33 -13.51
CA ALA A 165 14.94 7.08 -14.09
C ALA A 165 14.75 5.90 -13.11
N CYS A 166 15.23 6.05 -11.87
CA CYS A 166 15.09 5.02 -10.83
C CYS A 166 13.62 4.70 -10.54
N ASN A 167 12.77 5.74 -10.43
CA ASN A 167 11.35 5.57 -10.18
C ASN A 167 10.63 4.94 -11.38
N SER A 168 11.01 5.29 -12.62
CA SER A 168 10.45 4.68 -13.83
C SER A 168 10.64 3.17 -13.86
N ASP A 169 11.84 2.67 -13.54
CA ASP A 169 12.12 1.23 -13.46
C ASP A 169 11.27 0.55 -12.38
N SER A 170 11.15 1.21 -11.22
CA SER A 170 10.35 0.75 -10.09
C SER A 170 8.85 0.65 -10.42
N VAL A 171 8.35 1.62 -11.18
CA VAL A 171 6.96 1.66 -11.65
C VAL A 171 6.70 0.61 -12.72
N ASP A 172 7.64 0.36 -13.65
CA ASP A 172 7.48 -0.69 -14.66
C ASP A 172 7.37 -2.08 -14.02
N GLU A 173 8.24 -2.39 -13.04
CA GLU A 173 8.20 -3.63 -12.28
C GLU A 173 6.88 -3.76 -11.50
N TYR A 174 6.48 -2.72 -10.77
CA TYR A 174 5.23 -2.69 -10.01
C TYR A 174 4.01 -2.92 -10.92
N THR A 175 3.87 -2.14 -11.98
CA THR A 175 2.71 -2.22 -12.87
C THR A 175 2.68 -3.50 -13.69
N GLY A 176 3.85 -4.05 -14.06
CA GLY A 176 3.95 -5.38 -14.67
C GLY A 176 3.51 -6.50 -13.72
N ALA A 177 3.95 -6.47 -12.46
CA ALA A 177 3.53 -7.43 -11.45
C ALA A 177 2.02 -7.35 -11.15
N MET A 178 1.47 -6.13 -11.08
CA MET A 178 0.02 -5.90 -10.91
C MET A 178 -0.78 -6.44 -12.10
N GLN A 179 -0.37 -6.14 -13.33
CA GLN A 179 -1.01 -6.68 -14.54
C GLN A 179 -1.00 -8.20 -14.54
N GLY A 180 0.16 -8.84 -14.35
CA GLY A 180 0.26 -10.30 -14.38
C GLY A 180 -0.59 -10.99 -13.31
N ALA A 181 -0.65 -10.42 -12.09
CA ALA A 181 -1.51 -10.95 -11.04
C ALA A 181 -3.01 -10.85 -11.37
N LEU A 182 -3.42 -9.78 -12.06
CA LEU A 182 -4.80 -9.55 -12.48
C LEU A 182 -5.20 -10.39 -13.69
N GLU A 183 -4.30 -10.56 -14.67
CA GLU A 183 -4.52 -11.45 -15.82
C GLU A 183 -4.71 -12.91 -15.38
N ASP A 184 -3.86 -13.38 -14.46
CA ASP A 184 -4.02 -14.72 -13.87
C ASP A 184 -5.35 -14.85 -13.12
N TYR A 185 -5.81 -13.81 -12.43
CA TYR A 185 -7.09 -13.81 -11.72
C TYR A 185 -8.28 -13.89 -12.69
N PHE A 186 -8.33 -13.00 -13.67
CA PHE A 186 -9.47 -12.90 -14.60
C PHE A 186 -9.50 -14.06 -15.61
N SER A 187 -8.37 -14.71 -15.88
CA SER A 187 -8.32 -15.97 -16.64
C SER A 187 -8.68 -17.21 -15.80
N GLY A 188 -8.80 -17.09 -14.48
CA GLY A 188 -9.03 -18.21 -13.56
C GLY A 188 -7.78 -19.05 -13.25
N SER A 189 -6.59 -18.61 -13.67
CA SER A 189 -5.30 -19.27 -13.43
C SER A 189 -4.80 -19.07 -12.00
N ALA A 190 -5.27 -18.05 -11.30
CA ALA A 190 -4.96 -17.78 -9.89
C ALA A 190 -6.24 -17.53 -9.07
N SER A 191 -6.21 -17.96 -7.80
CA SER A 191 -7.25 -17.63 -6.83
C SER A 191 -7.17 -16.16 -6.40
N SER A 192 -8.28 -15.60 -5.91
CA SER A 192 -8.28 -14.25 -5.32
C SER A 192 -7.24 -14.08 -4.21
N THR A 193 -7.01 -15.11 -3.38
CA THR A 193 -5.97 -15.09 -2.35
C THR A 193 -4.56 -15.00 -2.95
N THR A 194 -4.27 -15.77 -3.99
CA THR A 194 -2.96 -15.75 -4.66
C THR A 194 -2.71 -14.39 -5.32
N THR A 195 -3.69 -13.85 -6.03
CA THR A 195 -3.63 -12.53 -6.66
C THR A 195 -3.44 -11.43 -5.63
N ASN A 196 -4.22 -11.46 -4.54
CA ASN A 196 -4.08 -10.49 -3.46
C ASN A 196 -2.67 -10.48 -2.85
N ASN A 197 -2.10 -11.66 -2.57
CA ASN A 197 -0.76 -11.76 -2.00
C ASN A 197 0.30 -11.22 -2.96
N ARG A 198 0.16 -11.47 -4.26
CA ARG A 198 1.06 -10.92 -5.30
C ARG A 198 0.95 -9.39 -5.38
N MET A 199 -0.26 -8.85 -5.36
CA MET A 199 -0.50 -7.39 -5.39
C MET A 199 0.05 -6.70 -4.14
N ALA A 200 -0.19 -7.25 -2.95
CA ALA A 200 0.36 -6.73 -1.70
C ALA A 200 1.91 -6.74 -1.72
N ASN A 201 2.50 -7.84 -2.18
CA ASN A 201 3.96 -7.95 -2.35
C ASN A 201 4.50 -6.94 -3.35
N ALA A 202 3.88 -6.82 -4.53
CA ALA A 202 4.27 -5.83 -5.54
C ALA A 202 4.25 -4.41 -4.98
N ARG A 203 3.22 -4.05 -4.20
CA ARG A 203 3.13 -2.71 -3.60
C ARG A 203 4.21 -2.45 -2.55
N VAL A 204 4.54 -3.44 -1.73
CA VAL A 204 5.62 -3.30 -0.73
C VAL A 204 6.98 -3.16 -1.41
N ILE A 205 7.28 -3.99 -2.41
CA ILE A 205 8.53 -3.90 -3.19
C ILE A 205 8.65 -2.54 -3.87
N TYR A 206 7.56 -2.07 -4.49
CA TYR A 206 7.50 -0.73 -5.07
C TYR A 206 7.84 0.37 -4.05
N GLN A 207 7.25 0.30 -2.85
CA GLN A 207 7.52 1.29 -1.81
C GLN A 207 8.97 1.24 -1.30
N ILE A 208 9.59 0.06 -1.23
CA ILE A 208 11.01 -0.08 -0.90
C ILE A 208 11.87 0.55 -1.99
N ASN A 209 11.64 0.21 -3.26
CA ASN A 209 12.38 0.78 -4.38
C ASN A 209 12.25 2.30 -4.44
N LEU A 210 11.04 2.84 -4.25
CA LEU A 210 10.81 4.28 -4.20
C LEU A 210 11.62 4.94 -3.07
N ASN A 211 11.68 4.35 -1.87
CA ASN A 211 12.52 4.86 -0.80
C ASN A 211 14.01 4.86 -1.18
N LEU A 212 14.51 3.80 -1.82
CA LEU A 212 15.89 3.73 -2.31
C LEU A 212 16.17 4.81 -3.36
N CYS A 213 15.23 5.07 -4.28
CA CYS A 213 15.36 6.15 -5.25
C CYS A 213 15.40 7.53 -4.57
N MET A 214 14.59 7.74 -3.52
CA MET A 214 14.59 8.97 -2.74
C MET A 214 15.91 9.17 -1.98
N ASP A 215 16.46 8.11 -1.37
CA ASP A 215 17.76 8.16 -0.70
C ASP A 215 18.89 8.51 -1.70
N GLN A 216 18.84 7.94 -2.92
CA GLN A 216 19.79 8.28 -3.98
C GLN A 216 19.68 9.75 -4.40
N TYR A 217 18.44 10.23 -4.57
CA TYR A 217 18.16 11.63 -4.88
C TYR A 217 18.71 12.58 -3.80
N GLU A 218 18.44 12.30 -2.53
CA GLU A 218 18.95 13.10 -1.40
C GLU A 218 20.49 13.12 -1.38
N ASN A 219 21.13 11.98 -1.60
CA ASN A 219 22.59 11.90 -1.70
C ASN A 219 23.14 12.67 -2.91
N CYS A 220 22.43 12.70 -4.04
CA CYS A 220 22.81 13.49 -5.20
C CYS A 220 22.81 14.99 -4.89
N LEU A 221 21.82 15.47 -4.13
CA LEU A 221 21.72 16.89 -3.74
C LEU A 221 22.85 17.37 -2.82
N LEU A 222 23.53 16.45 -2.12
CA LEU A 222 24.62 16.76 -1.19
C LEU A 222 26.01 16.82 -1.84
N ARG A 223 26.12 16.48 -3.13
CA ARG A 223 27.37 16.50 -3.90
C ARG A 223 27.63 17.88 -4.50
#